data_AF-A0A3S9BNY1-F1
#
_entry.id   AF-A0A3S9BNY1-F1
#
_cell.length_a   1.000
_cell.length_b   1.000
_cell.length_c   1.000
_cell.angle_alpha   90.00
_cell.angle_beta   90.00
_cell.angle_gamma   90.00
#
_symmetry.space_group_name_H-M   'P 1'
#
loop_
_entity.id
_entity.type
_entity.pdbx_description
1 polymer ?
#
loop_
_entity_poly.entity_id
_entity_poly.type
_entity_poly.pdbx_seq_one_letter_code
_entity_poly.pdbx_strand_id
1 'polypeptide(L)'
;MTLRYPLASEQMGNHLAMTDVSADLVFRRGKEVGKAVYQNRPLSRAGVSERLFAFLFSGLVYPQIWEDPDVDMEAMQLGQGHRVVTIASGGCNILAYLTQSPERIDAVDLNAAHIALNRMKLEAVRHLPSQGDLFRFFGAVDTSHNSEAYHRFIAPHLDPVSRHYWEGRNWRGRRRIAVFDRNFYQTGLLGLFIAMGHRTGKFFGVDPAGIMKAKTVADQRRFFNEELAPVFEKPLLKWATSRKASLFGLGIPPAQYDSLITSGDGTMASVLKARLEKLACDFPLENNYFAWQAFARRYPNPGEAALPAYLEKRNYKTIRDNVDRVAIHHANLIEFLAGKDAGSVDRFVLLDAQDWMTDAQLNALWAEITRTASTDARVIFRTAAQPSLLPGRISNSLLDQWSYEDQASRALSARDRSAIYGGFHLYVKRAA
;
A
#
# COMPACT_ATOMS: atom_id res chain seq x y z
N MET A 1 79.97 25.56 -2.35
CA MET A 1 79.16 26.79 -2.38
C MET A 1 77.87 26.45 -3.12
N THR A 2 76.75 26.45 -2.39
CA THR A 2 75.35 26.60 -2.86
C THR A 2 74.73 25.63 -3.91
N LEU A 3 73.70 24.89 -3.42
CA LEU A 3 72.34 24.73 -3.98
C LEU A 3 72.08 23.85 -5.23
N ARG A 4 71.46 22.67 -5.02
CA ARG A 4 69.99 22.41 -5.16
C ARG A 4 69.66 20.90 -5.13
N TYR A 5 68.63 20.57 -4.34
CA TYR A 5 67.82 19.33 -4.35
C TYR A 5 67.01 19.22 -5.68
N PRO A 6 66.50 18.05 -6.13
CA PRO A 6 65.56 17.23 -5.35
C PRO A 6 65.68 15.70 -5.38
N LEU A 7 64.92 15.14 -4.45
CA LEU A 7 64.73 13.76 -3.99
C LEU A 7 64.09 12.83 -5.04
N ALA A 8 64.59 11.60 -5.12
CA ALA A 8 63.83 10.39 -5.47
C ALA A 8 63.13 9.89 -4.17
N SER A 9 62.04 9.09 -4.16
CA SER A 9 61.73 7.90 -4.95
C SER A 9 60.26 7.46 -4.81
N GLU A 10 59.79 6.72 -5.82
CA GLU A 10 58.75 5.66 -5.82
C GLU A 10 57.28 6.00 -5.50
N GLN A 11 56.49 6.05 -6.58
CA GLN A 11 55.06 5.76 -6.60
C GLN A 11 54.84 4.24 -6.65
N MET A 12 54.20 3.67 -5.63
CA MET A 12 53.40 2.45 -5.75
C MET A 12 51.94 2.81 -5.51
N GLY A 13 51.17 2.93 -6.59
CA GLY A 13 49.72 3.07 -6.53
C GLY A 13 49.08 1.71 -6.27
N ASN A 14 48.47 1.54 -5.10
CA ASN A 14 47.52 0.46 -4.85
C ASN A 14 46.15 0.86 -5.43
N HIS A 15 45.81 0.29 -6.58
CA HIS A 15 44.43 0.24 -7.08
C HIS A 15 43.62 -0.75 -6.25
N LEU A 16 42.87 -0.26 -5.26
CA LEU A 16 41.74 -0.99 -4.70
C LEU A 16 40.51 -0.69 -5.55
N ALA A 17 40.12 -1.68 -6.35
CA ALA A 17 38.87 -1.67 -7.11
C ALA A 17 37.67 -1.59 -6.14
N MET A 18 37.06 -0.41 -6.04
CA MET A 18 35.67 -0.29 -5.61
C MET A 18 34.80 -0.82 -6.76
N THR A 19 34.47 -2.10 -6.71
CA THR A 19 33.41 -2.67 -7.53
C THR A 19 32.08 -1.99 -7.18
N ASP A 20 31.35 -1.62 -8.23
CA ASP A 20 30.16 -0.77 -8.23
C ASP A 20 28.97 -1.45 -7.55
N VAL A 21 28.89 -1.32 -6.21
CA VAL A 21 27.76 -1.72 -5.36
C VAL A 21 26.43 -1.08 -5.83
N SER A 22 26.50 0.03 -6.57
CA SER A 22 25.35 0.75 -7.11
C SER A 22 24.65 -0.03 -8.23
N ALA A 23 25.42 -0.72 -9.08
CA ALA A 23 24.87 -1.51 -10.17
C ALA A 23 24.11 -2.74 -9.66
N ASP A 24 24.64 -3.42 -8.64
CA ASP A 24 24.01 -4.61 -8.03
C ASP A 24 22.69 -4.28 -7.30
N LEU A 25 22.61 -3.12 -6.65
CA LEU A 25 21.39 -2.65 -5.98
C LEU A 25 20.30 -2.21 -6.98
N VAL A 26 20.70 -1.63 -8.11
CA VAL A 26 19.77 -1.24 -9.19
C VAL A 26 19.26 -2.47 -9.96
N PHE A 27 20.08 -3.52 -10.13
CA PHE A 27 19.66 -4.77 -10.78
C PHE A 27 18.70 -5.63 -9.95
N ARG A 28 18.72 -5.52 -8.61
CA ARG A 28 17.77 -6.21 -7.72
C ARG A 28 16.34 -5.62 -7.74
N ARG A 29 16.18 -4.36 -8.13
CA ARG A 29 14.90 -3.59 -8.01
C ARG A 29 13.69 -4.18 -8.74
N GLY A 30 13.90 -4.90 -9.85
CA GLY A 30 12.81 -5.49 -10.65
C GLY A 30 12.84 -7.02 -10.72
N LYS A 31 13.90 -7.67 -10.21
CA LYS A 31 14.08 -9.13 -10.33
C LYS A 31 13.15 -9.89 -9.38
N GLU A 32 12.98 -9.41 -8.15
CA GLU A 32 12.16 -10.08 -7.14
C GLU A 32 10.65 -9.87 -7.37
N VAL A 33 10.23 -8.64 -7.72
CA VAL A 33 8.86 -8.38 -8.19
C VAL A 33 8.58 -9.16 -9.49
N GLY A 34 9.56 -9.21 -10.39
CA GLY A 34 9.45 -9.99 -11.63
C GLY A 34 9.26 -11.48 -11.39
N LYS A 35 10.10 -12.12 -10.59
CA LYS A 35 9.97 -13.56 -10.25
C LYS A 35 8.62 -13.89 -9.60
N ALA A 36 8.08 -12.99 -8.77
CA ALA A 36 6.78 -13.20 -8.14
C ALA A 36 5.60 -13.16 -9.14
N VAL A 37 5.77 -12.49 -10.29
CA VAL A 37 4.68 -12.19 -11.22
C VAL A 37 4.82 -12.91 -12.58
N TYR A 38 6.02 -13.30 -13.00
CA TYR A 38 6.22 -13.94 -14.30
C TYR A 38 5.61 -15.36 -14.32
N GLN A 39 4.47 -15.50 -14.97
CA GLN A 39 3.73 -16.76 -15.15
C GLN A 39 3.78 -17.24 -16.61
N ASN A 40 4.24 -16.39 -17.55
CA ASN A 40 4.21 -16.68 -18.98
C ASN A 40 5.58 -16.51 -19.68
N ARG A 41 5.73 -17.16 -20.86
CA ARG A 41 6.93 -17.04 -21.69
C ARG A 41 7.19 -15.57 -22.10
N PRO A 42 8.45 -15.10 -22.18
CA PRO A 42 8.80 -13.68 -22.32
C PRO A 42 8.21 -12.95 -23.54
N LEU A 43 7.95 -13.70 -24.63
CA LEU A 43 7.50 -13.16 -25.92
C LEU A 43 5.99 -13.39 -26.17
N SER A 44 5.25 -13.97 -25.22
CA SER A 44 3.79 -14.05 -25.33
C SER A 44 3.16 -12.70 -24.96
N ARG A 45 1.95 -12.42 -25.47
CA ARG A 45 1.20 -11.20 -25.09
C ARG A 45 1.03 -11.10 -23.56
N ALA A 46 0.88 -12.23 -22.87
CA ALA A 46 0.81 -12.30 -21.42
C ALA A 46 2.17 -12.03 -20.74
N GLY A 47 3.28 -12.59 -21.23
CA GLY A 47 4.61 -12.35 -20.68
C GLY A 47 5.12 -10.90 -20.87
N VAL A 48 4.75 -10.25 -21.98
CA VAL A 48 5.02 -8.82 -22.18
C VAL A 48 4.21 -7.97 -21.20
N SER A 49 2.94 -8.32 -20.92
CA SER A 49 2.14 -7.63 -19.91
C SER A 49 2.66 -7.83 -18.47
N GLU A 50 3.16 -9.02 -18.13
CA GLU A 50 3.76 -9.31 -16.82
C GLU A 50 5.08 -8.56 -16.60
N ARG A 51 5.86 -8.33 -17.66
CA ARG A 51 7.10 -7.53 -17.62
C ARG A 51 6.83 -6.04 -17.52
N LEU A 52 5.83 -5.54 -18.26
CA LEU A 52 5.33 -4.19 -18.07
C LEU A 52 4.75 -4.00 -16.66
N PHE A 53 4.14 -5.05 -16.09
CA PHE A 53 3.67 -5.08 -14.72
C PHE A 53 4.83 -5.00 -13.71
N ALA A 54 5.82 -5.88 -13.80
CA ALA A 54 6.98 -5.83 -12.91
C ALA A 54 7.70 -4.47 -12.98
N PHE A 55 7.72 -3.84 -14.16
CA PHE A 55 8.21 -2.49 -14.33
C PHE A 55 7.33 -1.42 -13.64
N LEU A 56 6.01 -1.45 -13.83
CA LEU A 56 5.07 -0.51 -13.18
C LEU A 56 5.05 -0.65 -11.66
N PHE A 57 5.23 -1.86 -11.13
CA PHE A 57 5.25 -2.16 -9.70
C PHE A 57 6.65 -2.08 -9.07
N SER A 58 7.69 -1.76 -9.84
CA SER A 58 9.05 -1.50 -9.31
C SER A 58 9.25 -0.08 -8.76
N GLY A 59 8.30 0.82 -9.01
CA GLY A 59 8.26 2.19 -8.47
C GLY A 59 7.35 2.32 -7.25
N LEU A 60 7.16 3.55 -6.75
CA LEU A 60 6.16 3.82 -5.72
C LEU A 60 4.75 3.63 -6.31
N VAL A 61 4.06 2.56 -5.90
CA VAL A 61 2.72 2.24 -6.40
C VAL A 61 1.67 2.97 -5.55
N TYR A 62 1.74 2.77 -4.24
CA TYR A 62 0.74 3.25 -3.29
C TYR A 62 1.38 4.21 -2.27
N PRO A 63 1.15 5.53 -2.36
CA PRO A 63 1.57 6.47 -1.32
C PRO A 63 0.77 6.31 -0.01
N GLN A 64 -0.42 5.71 -0.11
CA GLN A 64 -1.32 5.33 0.97
C GLN A 64 -1.87 3.92 0.68
N ILE A 65 -2.06 3.11 1.73
CA ILE A 65 -2.78 1.84 1.68
C ILE A 65 -4.28 2.12 1.63
N TRP A 66 -5.00 1.40 0.76
CA TRP A 66 -6.46 1.52 0.58
C TRP A 66 -7.22 0.41 1.31
N GLU A 67 -6.80 0.12 2.53
CA GLU A 67 -7.43 -0.85 3.43
C GLU A 67 -7.62 -0.17 4.76
N ASP A 68 -8.84 -0.20 5.26
CA ASP A 68 -9.19 0.52 6.47
C ASP A 68 -8.56 -0.15 7.71
N PRO A 69 -7.61 0.52 8.41
CA PRO A 69 -6.95 -0.08 9.56
C PRO A 69 -7.90 -0.26 10.76
N ASP A 70 -9.04 0.44 10.80
CA ASP A 70 -9.97 0.31 11.93
C ASP A 70 -10.66 -1.06 11.91
N VAL A 71 -11.13 -1.51 10.73
CA VAL A 71 -11.69 -2.87 10.58
C VAL A 71 -10.61 -3.94 10.68
N ASP A 72 -9.35 -3.65 10.31
CA ASP A 72 -8.23 -4.56 10.52
C ASP A 72 -8.01 -4.85 11.99
N MET A 73 -7.86 -3.80 12.79
CA MET A 73 -7.59 -3.92 14.22
C MET A 73 -8.74 -4.62 14.94
N GLU A 74 -9.99 -4.36 14.54
CA GLU A 74 -11.16 -5.07 15.06
C GLU A 74 -11.14 -6.56 14.69
N ALA A 75 -10.95 -6.89 13.41
CA ALA A 75 -10.94 -8.28 12.93
C ALA A 75 -9.83 -9.11 13.57
N MET A 76 -8.65 -8.49 13.71
CA MET A 76 -7.51 -9.06 14.41
C MET A 76 -7.72 -9.11 15.92
N GLN A 77 -8.67 -8.38 16.49
CA GLN A 77 -8.68 -8.11 17.94
C GLN A 77 -7.28 -7.67 18.40
N LEU A 78 -6.69 -6.72 17.68
CA LEU A 78 -5.32 -6.30 17.90
C LEU A 78 -5.19 -5.65 19.28
N GLY A 79 -4.07 -5.90 19.95
CA GLY A 79 -3.86 -5.52 21.34
C GLY A 79 -2.41 -5.74 21.75
N GLN A 80 -2.13 -5.48 23.03
CA GLN A 80 -0.81 -5.65 23.62
C GLN A 80 -0.37 -7.12 23.59
N GLY A 81 0.93 -7.35 23.45
CA GLY A 81 1.50 -8.71 23.41
C GLY A 81 1.40 -9.41 22.05
N HIS A 82 0.63 -8.89 21.10
CA HIS A 82 0.53 -9.53 19.79
C HIS A 82 1.76 -9.28 18.91
N ARG A 83 2.21 -10.32 18.23
CA ARG A 83 3.25 -10.30 17.19
C ARG A 83 2.58 -10.35 15.82
N VAL A 84 2.74 -9.29 15.06
CA VAL A 84 2.05 -9.07 13.78
C VAL A 84 3.03 -9.27 12.62
N VAL A 85 2.62 -10.01 11.59
CA VAL A 85 3.29 -10.01 10.27
C VAL A 85 2.35 -9.37 9.25
N THR A 86 2.83 -8.36 8.55
CA THR A 86 2.00 -7.59 7.60
C THR A 86 2.79 -7.20 6.35
N ILE A 87 2.10 -7.03 5.22
CA ILE A 87 2.69 -6.44 4.02
C ILE A 87 2.87 -4.93 4.21
N ALA A 88 4.07 -4.41 3.95
CA ALA A 88 4.42 -3.04 4.32
C ALA A 88 3.70 -1.97 3.50
N SER A 89 3.67 -2.11 2.17
CA SER A 89 2.96 -1.21 1.24
C SER A 89 3.22 0.28 1.54
N GLY A 90 2.18 1.11 1.56
CA GLY A 90 2.29 2.54 1.89
C GLY A 90 2.64 2.85 3.36
N GLY A 91 2.69 1.88 4.26
CA GLY A 91 3.13 2.02 5.66
C GLY A 91 2.19 2.75 6.63
N CYS A 92 1.06 3.29 6.16
CA CYS A 92 0.11 3.97 7.05
C CYS A 92 -0.61 3.02 8.02
N ASN A 93 -0.92 1.79 7.60
CA ASN A 93 -1.62 0.82 8.45
C ASN A 93 -0.70 0.31 9.56
N ILE A 94 0.59 0.07 9.28
CA ILE A 94 1.58 -0.28 10.31
C ILE A 94 1.61 0.76 11.43
N LEU A 95 1.67 2.04 11.07
CA LEU A 95 1.64 3.12 12.06
C LEU A 95 0.30 3.21 12.79
N ALA A 96 -0.82 2.89 12.12
CA ALA A 96 -2.13 2.81 12.78
C ALA A 96 -2.17 1.65 13.79
N TYR A 97 -1.63 0.47 13.46
CA TYR A 97 -1.58 -0.69 14.35
C TYR A 97 -0.79 -0.42 15.63
N LEU A 98 0.23 0.45 15.59
CA LEU A 98 0.98 0.87 16.78
C LEU A 98 0.09 1.56 17.84
N THR A 99 -1.09 2.07 17.48
CA THR A 99 -2.04 2.63 18.44
C THR A 99 -2.55 1.59 19.45
N GLN A 100 -2.55 0.30 19.07
CA GLN A 100 -2.92 -0.82 19.94
C GLN A 100 -1.73 -1.37 20.75
N SER A 101 -0.54 -0.78 20.59
CA SER A 101 0.69 -1.18 21.28
C SER A 101 1.01 -2.68 21.19
N PRO A 102 1.02 -3.30 19.99
CA PRO A 102 1.43 -4.70 19.82
C PRO A 102 2.87 -4.91 20.31
N GLU A 103 3.27 -6.14 20.62
CA GLU A 103 4.64 -6.46 21.03
C GLU A 103 5.62 -6.15 19.88
N ARG A 104 5.27 -6.58 18.67
CA ARG A 104 6.12 -6.44 17.48
C ARG A 104 5.30 -6.43 16.21
N ILE A 105 5.74 -5.66 15.23
CA ILE A 105 5.24 -5.70 13.85
C ILE A 105 6.42 -5.97 12.91
N ASP A 106 6.40 -7.12 12.25
CA ASP A 106 7.27 -7.42 11.12
C ASP A 106 6.55 -7.03 9.82
N ALA A 107 7.00 -5.94 9.19
CA ALA A 107 6.47 -5.41 7.95
C ALA A 107 7.33 -5.85 6.77
N VAL A 108 6.76 -6.63 5.85
CA VAL A 108 7.47 -7.28 4.75
C VAL A 108 7.01 -6.73 3.41
N ASP A 109 7.92 -6.41 2.50
CA ASP A 109 7.55 -6.00 1.13
C ASP A 109 8.66 -6.37 0.14
N LEU A 110 8.27 -6.68 -1.09
CA LEU A 110 9.19 -6.95 -2.21
C LEU A 110 9.64 -5.64 -2.89
N ASN A 111 8.88 -4.56 -2.74
CA ASN A 111 9.10 -3.30 -3.40
C ASN A 111 10.03 -2.38 -2.60
N ALA A 112 11.23 -2.15 -3.11
CA ALA A 112 12.22 -1.27 -2.49
C ALA A 112 11.73 0.17 -2.26
N ALA A 113 10.82 0.70 -3.09
CA ALA A 113 10.24 2.02 -2.91
C ALA A 113 9.29 2.06 -1.69
N HIS A 114 8.52 1.00 -1.45
CA HIS A 114 7.69 0.87 -0.26
C HIS A 114 8.55 0.71 1.00
N ILE A 115 9.63 -0.07 0.94
CA ILE A 115 10.61 -0.18 2.03
C ILE A 115 11.20 1.19 2.39
N ALA A 116 11.63 1.96 1.39
CA ALA A 116 12.17 3.31 1.60
C ALA A 116 11.12 4.29 2.17
N LEU A 117 9.85 4.16 1.80
CA LEU A 117 8.75 4.95 2.35
C LEU A 117 8.44 4.59 3.79
N ASN A 118 8.37 3.30 4.11
CA ASN A 118 8.13 2.82 5.47
C ASN A 118 9.22 3.29 6.42
N ARG A 119 10.50 3.12 6.06
CA ARG A 119 11.63 3.59 6.88
C ARG A 119 11.59 5.11 7.06
N MET A 120 11.32 5.87 6.01
CA MET A 120 11.16 7.33 6.13
C MET A 120 10.01 7.72 7.06
N LYS A 121 8.87 7.03 7.01
CA LYS A 121 7.75 7.28 7.92
C LYS A 121 8.11 6.98 9.38
N LEU A 122 8.82 5.89 9.65
CA LEU A 122 9.28 5.55 10.99
C LEU A 122 10.29 6.58 11.52
N GLU A 123 11.29 6.95 10.73
CA GLU A 123 12.27 7.98 11.12
C GLU A 123 11.62 9.35 11.30
N ALA A 124 10.62 9.71 10.50
CA ALA A 124 9.87 10.93 10.67
C ALA A 124 9.09 10.95 12.00
N VAL A 125 8.46 9.84 12.38
CA VAL A 125 7.77 9.71 13.68
C VAL A 125 8.76 9.86 14.84
N ARG A 126 9.97 9.29 14.73
CA ARG A 126 11.03 9.36 15.74
C ARG A 126 11.59 10.76 15.91
N HIS A 127 11.91 11.42 14.80
CA HIS A 127 12.84 12.54 14.80
C HIS A 127 12.22 13.89 14.41
N LEU A 128 11.02 13.93 13.82
CA LEU A 128 10.34 15.22 13.64
C LEU A 128 9.96 15.83 14.99
N PRO A 129 10.13 17.15 15.18
CA PRO A 129 9.99 17.77 16.50
C PRO A 129 8.60 17.63 17.13
N SER A 130 7.55 17.64 16.32
CA SER A 130 6.17 17.66 16.80
C SER A 130 5.21 16.88 15.91
N GLN A 131 4.01 16.61 16.44
CA GLN A 131 2.90 16.07 15.66
C GLN A 131 2.51 16.98 14.48
N GLY A 132 2.59 18.30 14.67
CA GLY A 132 2.31 19.27 13.61
C GLY A 132 3.31 19.16 12.46
N ASP A 133 4.57 18.88 12.75
CA ASP A 133 5.59 18.62 11.73
C ASP A 133 5.35 17.32 10.97
N LEU A 134 4.93 16.27 11.68
CA LEU A 134 4.56 15.00 11.06
C LEU A 134 3.36 15.18 10.11
N PHE A 135 2.31 15.89 10.56
CA PHE A 135 1.17 16.21 9.73
C PHE A 135 1.56 17.12 8.55
N ARG A 136 2.41 18.12 8.76
CA ARG A 136 2.91 18.97 7.67
C ARG A 136 3.66 18.15 6.61
N PHE A 137 4.43 17.15 7.03
CA PHE A 137 5.22 16.33 6.12
C PHE A 137 4.37 15.35 5.30
N PHE A 138 3.37 14.71 5.92
CA PHE A 138 2.58 13.63 5.30
C PHE A 138 1.10 13.94 5.12
N GLY A 139 0.63 15.13 5.49
CA GLY A 139 -0.78 15.50 5.55
C GLY A 139 -1.09 16.76 4.74
N ALA A 140 -0.26 17.77 4.91
CA ALA A 140 -0.39 19.05 4.21
C ALA A 140 0.03 18.96 2.74
N VAL A 141 -0.45 19.93 1.96
CA VAL A 141 -0.07 20.13 0.56
C VAL A 141 0.78 21.38 0.43
N ASP A 142 1.59 21.44 -0.63
CA ASP A 142 2.34 22.64 -1.06
C ASP A 142 3.21 23.29 0.03
N THR A 143 3.87 22.44 0.83
CA THR A 143 4.78 22.87 1.90
C THR A 143 6.23 22.74 1.46
N SER A 144 6.80 23.82 0.89
CA SER A 144 8.17 23.83 0.33
C SER A 144 9.30 23.47 1.29
N HIS A 145 9.07 23.52 2.61
CA HIS A 145 10.06 23.27 3.65
C HIS A 145 10.10 21.78 4.10
N ASN A 146 9.41 20.87 3.42
CA ASN A 146 9.43 19.45 3.79
C ASN A 146 10.79 18.81 3.45
N SER A 147 11.40 19.14 2.32
CA SER A 147 12.73 18.66 1.95
C SER A 147 13.83 19.15 2.90
N GLU A 148 13.71 20.37 3.42
CA GLU A 148 14.61 20.90 4.46
C GLU A 148 14.45 20.13 5.78
N ALA A 149 13.22 19.90 6.21
CA ALA A 149 12.94 19.11 7.40
C ALA A 149 13.44 17.66 7.25
N TYR A 150 13.31 17.07 6.06
CA TYR A 150 13.92 15.78 5.75
C TYR A 150 15.43 15.81 5.98
N HIS A 151 16.14 16.78 5.39
CA HIS A 151 17.60 16.86 5.52
C HIS A 151 18.05 17.08 6.96
N ARG A 152 17.29 17.86 7.72
CA ARG A 152 17.63 18.21 9.10
C ARG A 152 17.31 17.10 10.11
N PHE A 153 16.15 16.46 9.98
CA PHE A 153 15.60 15.59 11.02
C PHE A 153 15.52 14.11 10.62
N ILE A 154 15.44 13.78 9.33
CA ILE A 154 15.16 12.39 8.88
C ILE A 154 16.39 11.76 8.24
N ALA A 155 17.00 12.43 7.27
CA ALA A 155 18.12 11.94 6.48
C ALA A 155 19.34 11.47 7.31
N PRO A 156 19.68 12.08 8.46
CA PRO A 156 20.79 11.60 9.29
C PRO A 156 20.56 10.21 9.91
N HIS A 157 19.30 9.80 10.06
CA HIS A 157 18.90 8.55 10.72
C HIS A 157 18.45 7.46 9.73
N LEU A 158 18.27 7.83 8.47
CA LEU A 158 17.81 6.93 7.44
C LEU A 158 18.94 6.05 6.92
N ASP A 159 18.66 4.77 6.69
CA ASP A 159 19.66 3.84 6.15
C ASP A 159 20.16 4.27 4.75
N PRO A 160 21.39 3.88 4.36
CA PRO A 160 22.00 4.33 3.11
C PRO A 160 21.17 4.02 1.85
N VAL A 161 20.45 2.89 1.81
CA VAL A 161 19.66 2.47 0.65
C VAL A 161 18.42 3.35 0.50
N SER A 162 17.69 3.56 1.60
CA SER A 162 16.50 4.43 1.58
C SER A 162 16.88 5.89 1.33
N ARG A 163 17.98 6.36 1.92
CA ARG A 163 18.50 7.72 1.67
C ARG A 163 18.87 7.93 0.20
N HIS A 164 19.59 6.97 -0.39
CA HIS A 164 19.92 7.00 -1.81
C HIS A 164 18.66 7.04 -2.69
N TYR A 165 17.61 6.28 -2.34
CA TYR A 165 16.33 6.33 -3.06
C TYR A 165 15.72 7.74 -3.07
N TRP A 166 15.58 8.37 -1.90
CA TRP A 166 14.92 9.68 -1.76
C TRP A 166 15.74 10.85 -2.30
N GLU A 167 17.07 10.79 -2.16
CA GLU A 167 17.98 11.83 -2.68
C GLU A 167 18.26 11.68 -4.18
N GLY A 168 18.04 10.48 -4.73
CA GLY A 168 18.13 10.22 -6.16
C GLY A 168 17.12 11.03 -6.99
N ARG A 169 17.43 11.20 -8.27
CA ARG A 169 16.60 12.01 -9.19
C ARG A 169 15.50 11.17 -9.86
N ASN A 170 14.35 11.80 -10.07
CA ASN A 170 13.30 11.28 -10.94
C ASN A 170 13.62 11.57 -12.43
N TRP A 171 12.75 11.10 -13.32
CA TRP A 171 12.91 11.28 -14.77
C TRP A 171 12.93 12.75 -15.23
N ARG A 172 12.46 13.70 -14.41
CA ARG A 172 12.53 15.15 -14.66
C ARG A 172 13.78 15.80 -14.04
N GLY A 173 14.74 15.01 -13.58
CA GLY A 173 15.98 15.50 -12.95
C GLY A 173 15.81 16.06 -11.53
N ARG A 174 14.60 16.04 -10.95
CA ARG A 174 14.35 16.54 -9.60
C ARG A 174 14.61 15.44 -8.57
N ARG A 175 15.17 15.80 -7.40
CA ARG A 175 15.31 14.84 -6.28
C ARG A 175 13.94 14.30 -5.88
N ARG A 176 13.84 13.00 -5.62
CA ARG A 176 12.56 12.36 -5.27
C ARG A 176 11.98 12.96 -4.00
N ILE A 177 12.80 13.34 -3.02
CA ILE A 177 12.32 13.97 -1.77
C ILE A 177 11.45 15.22 -1.99
N ALA A 178 11.67 15.96 -3.09
CA ALA A 178 10.88 17.15 -3.40
C ALA A 178 9.40 16.87 -3.71
N VAL A 179 8.97 15.59 -3.76
CA VAL A 179 7.54 15.25 -3.84
C VAL A 179 6.78 15.63 -2.56
N PHE A 180 7.46 15.62 -1.40
CA PHE A 180 6.86 16.04 -0.13
C PHE A 180 6.73 17.55 -0.01
N ASP A 181 7.43 18.33 -0.83
CA ASP A 181 7.26 19.78 -0.89
C ASP A 181 5.92 20.20 -1.52
N ARG A 182 5.19 19.23 -2.06
CA ARG A 182 3.94 19.37 -2.81
C ARG A 182 2.92 18.42 -2.22
N ASN A 183 1.96 17.97 -3.02
CA ASN A 183 1.06 16.90 -2.63
C ASN A 183 1.63 15.52 -2.97
N PHE A 184 2.19 14.84 -1.95
CA PHE A 184 2.74 13.49 -2.08
C PHE A 184 1.72 12.46 -2.60
N TYR A 185 0.44 12.55 -2.19
CA TYR A 185 -0.59 11.57 -2.54
C TYR A 185 -1.13 11.72 -3.96
N GLN A 186 -0.76 12.79 -4.67
CA GLN A 186 -0.97 12.90 -6.11
C GLN A 186 0.13 12.21 -6.93
N THR A 187 1.09 11.55 -6.28
CA THR A 187 2.15 10.76 -6.91
C THR A 187 1.85 9.26 -6.87
N GLY A 188 2.71 8.46 -7.49
CA GLY A 188 2.52 7.02 -7.62
C GLY A 188 1.44 6.64 -8.65
N LEU A 189 1.24 5.34 -8.83
CA LEU A 189 0.30 4.81 -9.83
C LEU A 189 -1.14 5.22 -9.53
N LEU A 190 -1.54 5.13 -8.26
CA LEU A 190 -2.90 5.43 -7.86
C LEU A 190 -3.23 6.92 -7.89
N GLY A 191 -2.29 7.79 -7.51
CA GLY A 191 -2.47 9.24 -7.63
C GLY A 191 -2.68 9.70 -9.08
N LEU A 192 -1.99 9.05 -10.03
CA LEU A 192 -2.20 9.23 -11.47
C LEU A 192 -3.55 8.68 -11.94
N PHE A 193 -3.98 7.54 -11.42
CA PHE A 193 -5.27 6.95 -11.73
C PHE A 193 -6.43 7.85 -11.27
N ILE A 194 -6.41 8.33 -10.02
CA ILE A 194 -7.41 9.28 -9.50
C ILE A 194 -7.41 10.57 -10.34
N ALA A 195 -6.22 11.09 -10.69
CA ALA A 195 -6.13 12.25 -11.57
C ALA A 195 -6.77 12.01 -12.95
N MET A 196 -6.62 10.81 -13.51
CA MET A 196 -7.29 10.44 -14.75
C MET A 196 -8.80 10.36 -14.59
N GLY A 197 -9.29 9.75 -13.51
CA GLY A 197 -10.72 9.70 -13.19
C GLY A 197 -11.34 11.11 -13.12
N HIS A 198 -10.66 12.05 -12.47
CA HIS A 198 -11.06 13.46 -12.43
C HIS A 198 -11.10 14.11 -13.81
N ARG A 199 -10.09 13.88 -14.66
CA ARG A 199 -10.08 14.40 -16.04
C ARG A 199 -11.21 13.81 -16.87
N THR A 200 -11.47 12.51 -16.73
CA THR A 200 -12.58 11.82 -17.41
C THR A 200 -13.93 12.39 -16.97
N GLY A 201 -14.14 12.59 -15.67
CA GLY A 201 -15.34 13.27 -15.16
C GLY A 201 -15.52 14.63 -15.84
N LYS A 202 -14.46 15.47 -15.83
CA LYS A 202 -14.51 16.82 -16.41
C LYS A 202 -14.76 16.80 -17.91
N PHE A 203 -14.19 15.83 -18.62
CA PHE A 203 -14.46 15.61 -20.04
C PHE A 203 -15.94 15.32 -20.31
N PHE A 204 -16.62 14.61 -19.41
CA PHE A 204 -18.07 14.40 -19.46
C PHE A 204 -18.90 15.50 -18.79
N GLY A 205 -18.28 16.63 -18.41
CA GLY A 205 -18.97 17.79 -17.84
C GLY A 205 -19.14 17.79 -16.32
N VAL A 206 -18.54 16.84 -15.61
CA VAL A 206 -18.73 16.63 -14.17
C VAL A 206 -17.43 16.83 -13.41
N ASP A 207 -17.40 17.63 -12.35
CA ASP A 207 -16.24 17.71 -11.46
C ASP A 207 -16.44 16.81 -10.24
N PRO A 208 -15.73 15.67 -10.09
CA PRO A 208 -15.90 14.79 -8.94
C PRO A 208 -15.60 15.47 -7.60
N ALA A 209 -14.78 16.52 -7.58
CA ALA A 209 -14.54 17.30 -6.36
C ALA A 209 -15.80 18.03 -5.86
N GLY A 210 -16.84 18.16 -6.69
CA GLY A 210 -18.12 18.77 -6.34
C GLY A 210 -18.82 18.09 -5.16
N ILE A 211 -18.62 16.77 -4.98
CA ILE A 211 -19.18 16.03 -3.84
C ILE A 211 -18.71 16.56 -2.49
N MET A 212 -17.52 17.19 -2.43
CA MET A 212 -16.97 17.76 -1.20
C MET A 212 -17.80 18.92 -0.64
N LYS A 213 -18.78 19.43 -1.39
CA LYS A 213 -19.74 20.45 -0.92
C LYS A 213 -20.95 19.83 -0.19
N ALA A 214 -21.11 18.51 -0.23
CA ALA A 214 -22.19 17.81 0.44
C ALA A 214 -22.03 17.92 1.97
N LYS A 215 -23.13 18.21 2.68
CA LYS A 215 -23.15 18.30 4.14
C LYS A 215 -23.73 17.07 4.81
N THR A 216 -24.50 16.28 4.07
CA THR A 216 -25.18 15.09 4.55
C THR A 216 -24.99 13.93 3.58
N VAL A 217 -25.21 12.70 4.06
CA VAL A 217 -25.20 11.52 3.19
C VAL A 217 -26.28 11.60 2.11
N ALA A 218 -27.42 12.23 2.39
CA ALA A 218 -28.45 12.48 1.39
C ALA A 218 -27.95 13.40 0.26
N ASP A 219 -27.20 14.46 0.59
CA ASP A 219 -26.58 15.33 -0.41
C ASP A 219 -25.51 14.58 -1.23
N GLN A 220 -24.71 13.73 -0.59
CA GLN A 220 -23.74 12.87 -1.28
C GLN A 220 -24.44 11.97 -2.30
N ARG A 221 -25.52 11.31 -1.88
CA ARG A 221 -26.29 10.40 -2.72
C ARG A 221 -26.98 11.13 -3.87
N ARG A 222 -27.50 12.35 -3.63
CA ARG A 222 -28.03 13.21 -4.69
C ARG A 222 -26.96 13.55 -5.73
N PHE A 223 -25.80 14.06 -5.28
CA PHE A 223 -24.68 14.36 -6.17
C PHE A 223 -24.20 13.12 -6.93
N PHE A 224 -24.09 11.97 -6.26
CA PHE A 224 -23.69 10.73 -6.93
C PHE A 224 -24.68 10.34 -8.03
N ASN A 225 -25.98 10.33 -7.74
CA ASN A 225 -27.00 9.90 -8.70
C ASN A 225 -27.15 10.87 -9.88
N GLU A 226 -27.07 12.17 -9.63
CA GLU A 226 -27.29 13.21 -10.64
C GLU A 226 -26.04 13.50 -11.48
N GLU A 227 -24.85 13.44 -10.88
CA GLU A 227 -23.61 13.88 -11.52
C GLU A 227 -22.66 12.71 -11.85
N LEU A 228 -22.37 11.82 -10.90
CA LEU A 228 -21.34 10.78 -11.08
C LEU A 228 -21.86 9.53 -11.79
N ALA A 229 -22.99 8.99 -11.35
CA ALA A 229 -23.58 7.76 -11.85
C ALA A 229 -23.85 7.80 -13.37
N PRO A 230 -24.34 8.90 -13.98
CA PRO A 230 -24.60 8.96 -15.42
C PRO A 230 -23.33 8.84 -16.28
N VAL A 231 -22.15 9.14 -15.73
CA VAL A 231 -20.87 8.99 -16.45
C VAL A 231 -20.61 7.51 -16.77
N PHE A 232 -20.96 6.59 -15.86
CA PHE A 232 -20.82 5.14 -16.05
C PHE A 232 -21.73 4.56 -17.13
N GLU A 233 -22.76 5.30 -17.54
CA GLU A 233 -23.65 4.89 -18.64
C GLU A 233 -23.12 5.29 -20.03
N LYS A 234 -22.06 6.12 -20.11
CA LYS A 234 -21.52 6.60 -21.39
C LYS A 234 -20.84 5.44 -22.16
N PRO A 235 -21.16 5.23 -23.46
CA PRO A 235 -20.59 4.14 -24.25
C PRO A 235 -19.06 4.12 -24.30
N LEU A 236 -18.44 5.31 -24.38
CA LEU A 236 -16.97 5.43 -24.39
C LEU A 236 -16.36 4.93 -23.07
N LEU A 237 -16.99 5.21 -21.93
CA LEU A 237 -16.49 4.74 -20.64
C LEU A 237 -16.69 3.23 -20.51
N LYS A 238 -17.88 2.70 -20.86
CA LYS A 238 -18.13 1.25 -20.89
C LYS A 238 -17.14 0.50 -21.77
N TRP A 239 -16.80 1.06 -22.93
CA TRP A 239 -15.79 0.49 -23.82
C TRP A 239 -14.36 0.56 -23.26
N ALA A 240 -14.02 1.64 -22.56
CA ALA A 240 -12.69 1.77 -21.96
C ALA A 240 -12.50 0.82 -20.77
N THR A 241 -13.52 0.65 -19.92
CA THR A 241 -13.48 -0.22 -18.74
C THR A 241 -13.64 -1.69 -19.07
N SER A 242 -14.19 -2.04 -20.23
CA SER A 242 -14.25 -3.45 -20.69
C SER A 242 -12.89 -4.02 -21.11
N ARG A 243 -11.87 -3.18 -21.30
CA ARG A 243 -10.51 -3.61 -21.62
C ARG A 243 -9.79 -4.04 -20.35
N LYS A 244 -9.41 -5.32 -20.23
CA LYS A 244 -8.69 -5.87 -19.05
C LYS A 244 -7.48 -5.03 -18.60
N ALA A 245 -6.81 -4.34 -19.53
CA ALA A 245 -5.67 -3.48 -19.24
C ALA A 245 -5.97 -2.14 -18.57
N SER A 246 -7.21 -1.64 -18.58
CA SER A 246 -7.54 -0.35 -17.94
C SER A 246 -7.62 -0.44 -16.40
N LEU A 247 -7.64 -1.66 -15.86
CA LEU A 247 -7.88 -1.94 -14.44
C LEU A 247 -6.61 -2.11 -13.61
N PHE A 248 -5.44 -2.13 -14.26
CA PHE A 248 -4.15 -2.24 -13.56
C PHE A 248 -3.91 -1.08 -12.59
N GLY A 249 -4.38 0.13 -12.91
CA GLY A 249 -4.24 1.30 -12.05
C GLY A 249 -5.09 1.25 -10.77
N LEU A 250 -6.04 0.31 -10.69
CA LEU A 250 -6.89 0.05 -9.53
C LEU A 250 -6.37 -1.09 -8.64
N GLY A 251 -5.23 -1.69 -8.98
CA GLY A 251 -4.74 -2.87 -8.26
C GLY A 251 -5.59 -4.12 -8.52
N ILE A 252 -6.29 -4.21 -9.64
CA ILE A 252 -7.10 -5.38 -9.99
C ILE A 252 -6.32 -6.30 -10.94
N PRO A 253 -6.06 -7.56 -10.57
CA PRO A 253 -5.42 -8.52 -11.46
C PRO A 253 -6.32 -8.90 -12.66
N PRO A 254 -5.78 -9.00 -13.90
CA PRO A 254 -6.54 -9.41 -15.08
C PRO A 254 -7.17 -10.80 -14.97
N ALA A 255 -6.53 -11.70 -14.21
CA ALA A 255 -7.02 -13.05 -13.96
C ALA A 255 -8.35 -13.05 -13.20
N GLN A 256 -8.64 -11.97 -12.46
CA GLN A 256 -9.87 -11.82 -11.69
C GLN A 256 -10.94 -10.98 -12.38
N TYR A 257 -10.67 -10.48 -13.59
CA TYR A 257 -11.66 -9.76 -14.38
C TYR A 257 -12.96 -10.56 -14.49
N ASP A 258 -12.84 -11.85 -14.80
CA ASP A 258 -13.99 -12.72 -15.05
C ASP A 258 -14.75 -13.02 -13.74
N SER A 259 -14.08 -13.06 -12.59
CA SER A 259 -14.71 -13.19 -11.27
C SER A 259 -15.42 -11.91 -10.82
N LEU A 260 -14.94 -10.73 -11.25
CA LEU A 260 -15.49 -9.42 -10.89
C LEU A 260 -16.79 -9.08 -11.61
N ILE A 261 -16.88 -9.46 -12.89
CA ILE A 261 -18.07 -9.22 -13.72
C ILE A 261 -19.24 -10.17 -13.40
N THR A 262 -19.18 -10.92 -12.31
CA THR A 262 -20.30 -11.76 -11.85
C THR A 262 -21.39 -10.95 -11.13
N SER A 263 -21.15 -9.66 -10.86
CA SER A 263 -22.07 -8.75 -10.14
C SER A 263 -22.84 -7.82 -11.10
N GLY A 264 -24.11 -7.53 -10.81
CA GLY A 264 -24.93 -6.54 -11.53
C GLY A 264 -25.29 -6.95 -12.98
N ASP A 265 -25.15 -6.01 -13.93
CA ASP A 265 -25.34 -6.25 -15.37
C ASP A 265 -24.17 -7.00 -16.03
N GLY A 266 -23.19 -7.43 -15.22
CA GLY A 266 -22.02 -8.16 -15.66
C GLY A 266 -20.97 -7.31 -16.37
N THR A 267 -20.95 -6.00 -16.14
CA THR A 267 -19.95 -5.09 -16.72
C THR A 267 -18.95 -4.57 -15.69
N MET A 268 -17.71 -4.34 -16.11
CA MET A 268 -16.73 -3.69 -15.24
C MET A 268 -17.14 -2.26 -14.87
N ALA A 269 -17.90 -1.58 -15.74
CA ALA A 269 -18.45 -0.25 -15.43
C ALA A 269 -19.39 -0.29 -14.22
N SER A 270 -20.26 -1.31 -14.09
CA SER A 270 -21.16 -1.43 -12.95
C SER A 270 -20.41 -1.79 -11.66
N VAL A 271 -19.38 -2.63 -11.73
CA VAL A 271 -18.49 -2.91 -10.58
C VAL A 271 -17.81 -1.62 -10.08
N LEU A 272 -17.24 -0.83 -10.99
CA LEU A 272 -16.58 0.44 -10.63
C LEU A 272 -17.58 1.48 -10.11
N LYS A 273 -18.79 1.53 -10.69
CA LYS A 273 -19.89 2.38 -10.22
C LYS A 273 -20.28 2.02 -8.80
N ALA A 274 -20.49 0.74 -8.50
CA ALA A 274 -20.87 0.27 -7.16
C ALA A 274 -19.79 0.57 -6.11
N ARG A 275 -18.51 0.37 -6.45
CA ARG A 275 -17.38 0.72 -5.56
C ARG A 275 -17.30 2.23 -5.31
N LEU A 276 -17.46 3.04 -6.36
CA LEU A 276 -17.49 4.49 -6.22
C LEU A 276 -18.72 4.96 -5.43
N GLU A 277 -19.88 4.33 -5.61
CA GLU A 277 -21.09 4.61 -4.86
C GLU A 277 -20.87 4.38 -3.37
N LYS A 278 -20.34 3.22 -2.99
CA LYS A 278 -20.01 2.93 -1.58
C LYS A 278 -19.07 3.98 -1.00
N LEU A 279 -17.98 4.30 -1.72
CA LEU A 279 -17.02 5.32 -1.28
C LEU A 279 -17.68 6.70 -1.08
N ALA A 280 -18.60 7.06 -1.98
CA ALA A 280 -19.28 8.34 -2.00
C ALA A 280 -20.44 8.46 -1.01
N CYS A 281 -21.16 7.36 -0.74
CA CYS A 281 -22.52 7.43 -0.22
C CYS A 281 -22.78 6.59 1.04
N ASP A 282 -21.90 5.67 1.42
CA ASP A 282 -22.16 4.78 2.57
C ASP A 282 -21.59 5.35 3.88
N PHE A 283 -20.67 6.31 3.78
CA PHE A 283 -20.04 6.95 4.92
C PHE A 283 -20.12 8.47 4.81
N PRO A 284 -20.31 9.20 5.93
CA PRO A 284 -20.14 10.65 5.92
C PRO A 284 -18.71 11.06 5.53
N LEU A 285 -18.55 12.08 4.67
CA LEU A 285 -17.22 12.59 4.28
C LEU A 285 -16.36 12.98 5.49
N GLU A 286 -16.97 13.50 6.55
CA GLU A 286 -16.29 13.88 7.79
C GLU A 286 -15.57 12.71 8.47
N ASN A 287 -15.95 11.46 8.17
CA ASN A 287 -15.39 10.25 8.80
C ASN A 287 -14.60 9.37 7.82
N ASN A 288 -14.46 9.77 6.55
CA ASN A 288 -13.87 8.95 5.50
C ASN A 288 -12.74 9.66 4.74
N TYR A 289 -11.52 9.62 5.28
CA TYR A 289 -10.35 10.21 4.62
C TYR A 289 -9.99 9.54 3.26
N PHE A 290 -10.47 8.33 2.98
CA PHE A 290 -10.30 7.70 1.66
C PHE A 290 -11.12 8.45 0.60
N ALA A 291 -12.36 8.84 0.94
CA ALA A 291 -13.19 9.66 0.07
C ALA A 291 -12.53 11.04 -0.17
N TRP A 292 -11.91 11.64 0.84
CA TRP A 292 -11.12 12.87 0.65
C TRP A 292 -9.97 12.69 -0.35
N GLN A 293 -9.24 11.57 -0.28
CA GLN A 293 -8.19 11.27 -1.26
C GLN A 293 -8.74 11.04 -2.67
N ALA A 294 -9.88 10.38 -2.81
CA ALA A 294 -10.52 10.16 -4.11
C ALA A 294 -11.07 11.46 -4.73
N PHE A 295 -11.77 12.28 -3.94
CA PHE A 295 -12.54 13.43 -4.44
C PHE A 295 -11.84 14.77 -4.24
N ALA A 296 -11.23 15.02 -3.09
CA ALA A 296 -10.47 16.25 -2.83
C ALA A 296 -9.00 16.15 -3.28
N ARG A 297 -8.50 14.93 -3.54
CA ARG A 297 -7.10 14.64 -3.92
C ARG A 297 -6.08 15.16 -2.91
N ARG A 298 -6.45 15.15 -1.63
CA ARG A 298 -5.62 15.49 -0.45
C ARG A 298 -6.23 14.87 0.80
N TYR A 299 -5.47 14.85 1.89
CA TYR A 299 -6.08 14.63 3.21
C TYR A 299 -6.84 15.88 3.67
N PRO A 300 -7.82 15.71 4.59
CA PRO A 300 -8.41 16.85 5.27
C PRO A 300 -7.36 17.60 6.10
N ASN A 301 -7.59 18.89 6.33
CA ASN A 301 -6.84 19.65 7.31
C ASN A 301 -7.29 19.24 8.74
N PRO A 302 -6.47 19.47 9.78
CA PRO A 302 -6.87 19.16 11.14
C PRO A 302 -8.16 19.92 11.52
N GLY A 303 -9.17 19.19 11.98
CA GLY A 303 -10.49 19.73 12.32
C GLY A 303 -11.49 19.83 11.15
N GLU A 304 -11.07 19.52 9.91
CA GLU A 304 -11.96 19.51 8.74
C GLU A 304 -12.70 18.17 8.59
N ALA A 305 -12.01 17.06 8.84
CA ALA A 305 -12.56 15.69 8.88
C ALA A 305 -11.58 14.76 9.61
N ALA A 306 -12.00 13.52 9.85
CA ALA A 306 -11.17 12.46 10.40
C ALA A 306 -9.93 12.25 9.53
N LEU A 307 -8.78 12.09 10.18
CA LEU A 307 -7.50 11.81 9.54
C LEU A 307 -7.20 10.32 9.61
N PRO A 308 -6.27 9.81 8.78
CA PRO A 308 -5.66 8.51 9.06
C PRO A 308 -5.12 8.48 10.49
N ALA A 309 -5.33 7.37 11.21
CA ALA A 309 -4.99 7.25 12.62
C ALA A 309 -3.55 7.70 12.95
N TYR A 310 -2.59 7.44 12.06
CA TYR A 310 -1.19 7.84 12.26
C TYR A 310 -0.90 9.34 12.17
N LEU A 311 -1.82 10.12 11.60
CA LEU A 311 -1.73 11.58 11.52
C LEU A 311 -2.59 12.28 12.58
N GLU A 312 -3.45 11.55 13.29
CA GLU A 312 -4.28 12.13 14.34
C GLU A 312 -3.46 12.51 15.58
N LYS A 313 -3.71 13.71 16.10
CA LYS A 313 -3.00 14.23 17.27
C LYS A 313 -3.11 13.34 18.51
N ARG A 314 -4.29 12.74 18.72
CA ARG A 314 -4.55 11.83 19.85
C ARG A 314 -3.66 10.58 19.85
N ASN A 315 -3.22 10.12 18.69
CA ASN A 315 -2.45 8.89 18.54
C ASN A 315 -0.94 9.12 18.52
N TYR A 316 -0.49 10.36 18.31
CA TYR A 316 0.92 10.67 18.07
C TYR A 316 1.86 10.17 19.17
N LYS A 317 1.51 10.40 20.44
CA LYS A 317 2.34 9.94 21.57
C LYS A 317 2.47 8.42 21.59
N THR A 318 1.34 7.72 21.52
CA THR A 318 1.31 6.24 21.52
C THR A 318 2.10 5.66 20.35
N ILE A 319 1.96 6.22 19.16
CA ILE A 319 2.70 5.75 17.98
C ILE A 319 4.20 5.99 18.15
N ARG A 320 4.59 7.18 18.62
CA ARG A 320 5.99 7.53 18.85
C ARG A 320 6.64 6.65 19.92
N ASP A 321 5.93 6.35 21.02
CA ASP A 321 6.44 5.47 22.09
C ASP A 321 6.57 4.00 21.64
N ASN A 322 5.86 3.60 20.59
CA ASN A 322 5.85 2.23 20.08
C ASN A 322 6.60 2.04 18.74
N VAL A 323 7.17 3.10 18.16
CA VAL A 323 7.75 3.06 16.80
C VAL A 323 8.89 2.05 16.65
N ASP A 324 9.63 1.77 17.73
CA ASP A 324 10.72 0.80 17.77
C ASP A 324 10.27 -0.66 17.78
N ARG A 325 8.95 -0.90 17.89
CA ARG A 325 8.35 -2.25 17.76
C ARG A 325 8.16 -2.68 16.31
N VAL A 326 8.47 -1.82 15.34
CA VAL A 326 8.34 -2.11 13.91
C VAL A 326 9.69 -2.47 13.30
N ALA A 327 9.75 -3.63 12.65
CA ALA A 327 10.87 -4.05 11.81
C ALA A 327 10.45 -4.09 10.34
N ILE A 328 11.23 -3.44 9.46
CA ILE A 328 10.97 -3.39 8.01
C ILE A 328 11.89 -4.37 7.27
N HIS A 329 11.30 -5.32 6.56
CA HIS A 329 12.00 -6.41 5.86
C HIS A 329 11.79 -6.30 4.34
N HIS A 330 12.87 -6.09 3.58
CA HIS A 330 12.84 -6.22 2.13
C HIS A 330 13.01 -7.70 1.75
N ALA A 331 11.90 -8.43 1.70
CA ALA A 331 11.90 -9.88 1.53
C ALA A 331 10.60 -10.37 0.88
N ASN A 332 10.62 -11.61 0.38
CA ASN A 332 9.39 -12.33 0.07
C ASN A 332 8.69 -12.77 1.36
N LEU A 333 7.37 -12.62 1.43
CA LEU A 333 6.60 -12.97 2.63
C LEU A 333 6.69 -14.46 2.99
N ILE A 334 6.67 -15.35 2.00
CA ILE A 334 6.76 -16.80 2.21
C ILE A 334 8.15 -17.15 2.77
N GLU A 335 9.22 -16.62 2.16
CA GLU A 335 10.59 -16.82 2.62
C GLU A 335 10.81 -16.25 4.03
N PHE A 336 10.22 -15.09 4.32
CA PHE A 336 10.28 -14.47 5.64
C PHE A 336 9.62 -15.36 6.70
N LEU A 337 8.41 -15.87 6.43
CA LEU A 337 7.71 -16.77 7.34
C LEU A 337 8.44 -18.11 7.50
N ALA A 338 9.03 -18.65 6.43
CA ALA A 338 9.84 -19.87 6.48
C ALA A 338 11.03 -19.76 7.45
N GLY A 339 11.59 -18.55 7.62
CA GLY A 339 12.64 -18.28 8.60
C GLY A 339 12.17 -18.06 10.04
N LYS A 340 10.85 -18.04 10.31
CA LYS A 340 10.31 -17.85 11.66
C LYS A 340 10.05 -19.19 12.36
N ASP A 341 10.12 -19.16 13.69
CA ASP A 341 9.78 -20.30 14.54
C ASP A 341 8.29 -20.65 14.44
N ALA A 342 7.95 -21.92 14.68
CA ALA A 342 6.56 -22.35 14.76
C ALA A 342 5.83 -21.68 15.94
N GLY A 343 4.55 -21.34 15.77
CA GLY A 343 3.76 -20.68 16.83
C GLY A 343 4.20 -19.27 17.22
N SER A 344 5.02 -18.60 16.40
CA SER A 344 5.63 -17.30 16.72
C SER A 344 4.84 -16.07 16.25
N VAL A 345 3.71 -16.25 15.54
CA VAL A 345 2.93 -15.14 14.96
C VAL A 345 1.47 -15.21 15.36
N ASP A 346 0.95 -14.08 15.84
CA ASP A 346 -0.41 -13.99 16.34
C ASP A 346 -1.36 -13.39 15.29
N ARG A 347 -0.88 -12.44 14.48
CA ARG A 347 -1.73 -11.73 13.50
C ARG A 347 -1.06 -11.63 12.14
N PHE A 348 -1.78 -11.97 11.09
CA PHE A 348 -1.32 -11.91 9.71
C PHE A 348 -2.21 -10.97 8.90
N VAL A 349 -1.60 -10.00 8.21
CA VAL A 349 -2.30 -9.06 7.32
C VAL A 349 -1.69 -9.13 5.93
N LEU A 350 -2.45 -9.69 4.98
CA LEU A 350 -1.92 -10.05 3.65
C LEU A 350 -2.34 -9.07 2.53
N LEU A 351 -3.09 -8.02 2.87
CA LEU A 351 -3.70 -7.10 1.91
C LEU A 351 -4.48 -7.87 0.82
N ASP A 352 -4.45 -7.41 -0.43
CA ASP A 352 -4.95 -8.13 -1.62
C ASP A 352 -3.92 -9.03 -2.31
N ALA A 353 -2.76 -9.29 -1.69
CA ALA A 353 -1.64 -9.94 -2.38
C ALA A 353 -1.99 -11.34 -2.94
N GLN A 354 -2.92 -12.04 -2.30
CA GLN A 354 -3.34 -13.39 -2.69
C GLN A 354 -4.07 -13.44 -4.03
N ASP A 355 -4.66 -12.32 -4.47
CA ASP A 355 -5.32 -12.22 -5.77
C ASP A 355 -4.35 -12.38 -6.95
N TRP A 356 -3.05 -12.22 -6.68
CA TRP A 356 -1.95 -12.28 -7.64
C TRP A 356 -1.19 -13.61 -7.62
N MET A 357 -1.52 -14.49 -6.67
CA MET A 357 -0.79 -15.74 -6.45
C MET A 357 -1.41 -16.90 -7.22
N THR A 358 -0.54 -17.77 -7.72
CA THR A 358 -0.90 -19.11 -8.21
C THR A 358 -1.30 -20.04 -7.06
N ASP A 359 -1.96 -21.14 -7.36
CA ASP A 359 -2.37 -22.12 -6.35
C ASP A 359 -1.15 -22.71 -5.61
N ALA A 360 -0.04 -22.93 -6.30
CA ALA A 360 1.21 -23.37 -5.68
C ALA A 360 1.76 -22.34 -4.67
N GLN A 361 1.74 -21.05 -5.02
CA GLN A 361 2.16 -19.97 -4.12
C GLN A 361 1.20 -19.82 -2.93
N LEU A 362 -0.11 -19.96 -3.14
CA LEU A 362 -1.10 -19.93 -2.06
C LEU A 362 -0.89 -21.08 -1.08
N ASN A 363 -0.67 -22.31 -1.58
CA ASN A 363 -0.39 -23.46 -0.71
C ASN A 363 0.92 -23.26 0.08
N ALA A 364 1.98 -22.74 -0.56
CA ALA A 364 3.24 -22.46 0.13
C ALA A 364 3.07 -21.37 1.21
N LEU A 365 2.37 -20.28 0.89
CA LEU A 365 2.07 -19.22 1.86
C LEU A 365 1.26 -19.75 3.03
N TRP A 366 0.16 -20.46 2.78
CA TRP A 366 -0.71 -20.97 3.83
C TRP A 366 -0.09 -22.08 4.65
N ALA A 367 0.84 -22.87 4.10
CA ALA A 367 1.65 -23.80 4.88
C ALA A 367 2.51 -23.06 5.91
N GLU A 368 3.22 -22.01 5.51
CA GLU A 368 4.06 -21.23 6.43
C GLU A 368 3.25 -20.40 7.43
N ILE A 369 2.12 -19.81 7.01
CA ILE A 369 1.18 -19.16 7.93
C ILE A 369 0.70 -20.17 8.97
N THR A 370 0.27 -21.36 8.53
CA THR A 370 -0.27 -22.40 9.41
C THR A 370 0.78 -22.91 10.40
N ARG A 371 2.05 -23.05 9.99
CA ARG A 371 3.16 -23.49 10.83
C ARG A 371 3.56 -22.42 11.86
N THR A 372 3.61 -21.16 11.45
CA THR A 372 4.06 -20.04 12.28
C THR A 372 2.95 -19.45 13.16
N ALA A 373 1.68 -19.76 12.88
CA ALA A 373 0.53 -19.33 13.64
C ALA A 373 0.54 -19.86 15.09
N SER A 374 0.33 -18.95 16.05
CA SER A 374 0.00 -19.29 17.44
C SER A 374 -1.44 -19.82 17.58
N THR A 375 -1.81 -20.31 18.76
CA THR A 375 -3.09 -20.98 19.05
C THR A 375 -4.31 -20.11 18.75
N ASP A 376 -4.21 -18.79 18.89
CA ASP A 376 -5.29 -17.83 18.62
C ASP A 376 -4.99 -16.94 17.41
N ALA A 377 -4.23 -17.48 16.45
CA ALA A 377 -3.80 -16.70 15.31
C ALA A 377 -4.98 -16.28 14.43
N ARG A 378 -4.88 -15.07 13.88
CA ARG A 378 -5.90 -14.50 12.97
C ARG A 378 -5.23 -14.04 11.69
N VAL A 379 -5.84 -14.40 10.56
CA VAL A 379 -5.39 -14.01 9.22
C VAL A 379 -6.48 -13.15 8.60
N ILE A 380 -6.11 -11.93 8.19
CA ILE A 380 -6.98 -11.05 7.42
C ILE A 380 -6.39 -10.73 6.05
N PHE A 381 -7.28 -10.61 5.07
CA PHE A 381 -6.92 -10.20 3.71
C PHE A 381 -8.15 -9.68 2.96
N ARG A 382 -7.90 -9.00 1.84
CA ARG A 382 -8.94 -8.56 0.92
C ARG A 382 -8.86 -9.33 -0.39
N THR A 383 -9.96 -9.31 -1.12
CA THR A 383 -9.99 -9.77 -2.50
C THR A 383 -10.77 -8.82 -3.38
N ALA A 384 -10.47 -8.80 -4.68
CA ALA A 384 -11.20 -7.98 -5.63
C ALA A 384 -12.66 -8.47 -5.74
N ALA A 385 -12.89 -9.78 -5.76
CA ALA A 385 -14.23 -10.38 -5.74
C ALA A 385 -14.80 -10.41 -4.32
N GLN A 386 -16.09 -10.75 -4.17
CA GLN A 386 -16.70 -10.87 -2.84
C GLN A 386 -16.39 -12.20 -2.14
N PRO A 387 -16.40 -13.37 -2.80
CA PRO A 387 -16.10 -14.65 -2.16
C PRO A 387 -14.61 -14.79 -1.84
N SER A 388 -14.29 -15.54 -0.78
CA SER A 388 -12.90 -15.93 -0.51
C SER A 388 -12.34 -16.75 -1.66
N LEU A 389 -11.10 -16.45 -2.07
CA LEU A 389 -10.41 -17.18 -3.14
C LEU A 389 -9.85 -18.53 -2.68
N LEU A 390 -9.81 -18.83 -1.38
CA LEU A 390 -9.09 -20.00 -0.85
C LEU A 390 -9.76 -21.36 -1.14
N PRO A 391 -11.08 -21.53 -0.96
CA PRO A 391 -11.74 -22.81 -1.21
C PRO A 391 -11.51 -23.27 -2.66
N GLY A 392 -10.97 -24.49 -2.82
CA GLY A 392 -10.63 -25.05 -4.13
C GLY A 392 -9.27 -24.63 -4.69
N ARG A 393 -8.58 -23.64 -4.09
CA ARG A 393 -7.24 -23.18 -4.49
C ARG A 393 -6.12 -23.59 -3.53
N ILE A 394 -6.45 -23.84 -2.26
CA ILE A 394 -5.52 -24.41 -1.26
C ILE A 394 -5.97 -25.80 -0.81
N SER A 395 -5.04 -26.62 -0.32
CA SER A 395 -5.37 -27.96 0.16
C SER A 395 -6.33 -27.93 1.35
N ASN A 396 -7.28 -28.87 1.38
CA ASN A 396 -8.21 -29.00 2.51
C ASN A 396 -7.47 -29.24 3.83
N SER A 397 -6.35 -29.97 3.81
CA SER A 397 -5.52 -30.21 5.00
C SER A 397 -4.97 -28.93 5.65
N LEU A 398 -4.76 -27.86 4.87
CA LEU A 398 -4.40 -26.55 5.40
C LEU A 398 -5.66 -25.80 5.84
N LEU A 399 -6.66 -25.73 4.97
CA LEU A 399 -7.89 -24.97 5.20
C LEU A 399 -8.68 -25.46 6.43
N ASP A 400 -8.70 -26.78 6.68
CA ASP A 400 -9.40 -27.42 7.79
C ASP A 400 -8.81 -27.06 9.17
N GLN A 401 -7.62 -26.46 9.22
CA GLN A 401 -7.03 -25.93 10.45
C GLN A 401 -7.50 -24.51 10.80
N TRP A 402 -8.34 -23.92 9.94
CA TRP A 402 -8.83 -22.56 10.08
C TRP A 402 -10.36 -22.54 10.03
N SER A 403 -10.95 -21.66 10.82
CA SER A 403 -12.37 -21.30 10.76
C SER A 403 -12.52 -20.02 9.94
N TYR A 404 -13.28 -20.10 8.85
CA TYR A 404 -13.64 -18.91 8.07
C TYR A 404 -14.82 -18.21 8.73
N GLU A 405 -14.61 -16.98 9.19
CA GLU A 405 -15.63 -16.19 9.87
C GLU A 405 -16.50 -15.45 8.83
N ASP A 406 -17.34 -16.15 8.08
CA ASP A 406 -18.07 -15.58 6.92
C ASP A 406 -18.96 -14.39 7.31
N GLN A 407 -19.74 -14.52 8.39
CA GLN A 407 -20.64 -13.43 8.83
C GLN A 407 -19.85 -12.19 9.27
N ALA A 408 -18.78 -12.38 10.05
CA ALA A 408 -17.91 -11.28 10.48
C ALA A 408 -17.21 -10.65 9.28
N SER A 409 -16.71 -11.47 8.34
CA SER A 409 -16.05 -11.04 7.10
C SER A 409 -16.95 -10.13 6.27
N ARG A 410 -18.24 -10.48 6.09
CA ARG A 410 -19.23 -9.63 5.39
C ARG A 410 -19.52 -8.34 6.15
N ALA A 411 -19.67 -8.41 7.47
CA ALA A 411 -19.94 -7.23 8.31
C ALA A 411 -18.76 -6.25 8.35
N LEU A 412 -17.53 -6.77 8.35
CA LEU A 412 -16.30 -5.99 8.26
C LEU A 412 -16.13 -5.39 6.86
N SER A 413 -16.39 -6.17 5.80
CA SER A 413 -16.40 -5.65 4.42
C SER A 413 -17.38 -4.50 4.26
N ALA A 414 -18.60 -4.59 4.80
CA ALA A 414 -19.58 -3.51 4.74
C ALA A 414 -19.10 -2.22 5.44
N ARG A 415 -18.26 -2.32 6.47
CA ARG A 415 -17.72 -1.18 7.23
C ARG A 415 -16.38 -0.66 6.73
N ASP A 416 -15.70 -1.38 5.84
CA ASP A 416 -14.45 -0.91 5.23
C ASP A 416 -14.70 0.34 4.37
N ARG A 417 -14.19 1.49 4.86
CA ARG A 417 -14.42 2.82 4.27
C ARG A 417 -13.69 3.05 2.95
N SER A 418 -12.67 2.23 2.63
CA SER A 418 -11.88 2.44 1.42
C SER A 418 -12.65 2.11 0.14
N ALA A 419 -13.61 1.18 0.26
CA ALA A 419 -14.52 0.74 -0.80
C ALA A 419 -13.84 0.26 -2.10
N ILE A 420 -12.57 -0.13 -2.04
CA ILE A 420 -11.82 -0.61 -3.21
C ILE A 420 -12.06 -2.10 -3.48
N TYR A 421 -12.23 -2.91 -2.43
CA TYR A 421 -12.26 -4.37 -2.51
C TYR A 421 -13.68 -4.91 -2.50
N GLY A 422 -13.88 -6.08 -3.12
CA GLY A 422 -15.17 -6.77 -3.10
C GLY A 422 -15.37 -7.57 -1.82
N GLY A 423 -14.28 -8.10 -1.25
CA GLY A 423 -14.30 -8.97 -0.10
C GLY A 423 -13.27 -8.55 0.96
N PHE A 424 -13.67 -8.67 2.23
CA PHE A 424 -12.79 -8.71 3.39
C PHE A 424 -12.94 -10.12 3.97
N HIS A 425 -11.84 -10.77 4.34
CA HIS A 425 -11.86 -12.14 4.83
C HIS A 425 -11.10 -12.27 6.14
N LEU A 426 -11.72 -12.94 7.10
CA LEU A 426 -11.14 -13.30 8.39
C LEU A 426 -11.11 -14.83 8.54
N TYR A 427 -9.92 -15.35 8.80
CA TYR A 427 -9.69 -16.73 9.19
C TYR A 427 -9.10 -16.78 10.59
N VAL A 428 -9.66 -17.62 11.45
CA VAL A 428 -9.21 -17.81 12.84
C VAL A 428 -8.66 -19.23 12.98
N LYS A 429 -7.49 -19.37 13.60
CA LYS A 429 -6.88 -20.68 13.82
C LYS A 429 -7.80 -21.52 14.71
N ARG A 430 -8.06 -22.77 14.32
CA ARG A 430 -8.81 -23.69 15.18
C ARG A 430 -7.93 -24.13 16.35
N ALA A 431 -8.54 -24.29 17.52
CA ALA A 431 -7.92 -24.99 18.62
C ALA A 431 -7.49 -26.39 18.15
N ALA A 432 -6.26 -26.77 18.49
CA ALA A 432 -5.67 -28.06 18.14
C ALA A 432 -6.38 -29.24 18.82
#